data_AF-A0A562KN50-F1
#
_entry.id   AF-A0A562KN50-F1
#
_cell.length_a   1.000
_cell.length_b   1.000
_cell.length_c   1.000
_cell.angle_alpha   90.00
_cell.angle_beta   90.00
_cell.angle_gamma   90.00
#
_symmetry.space_group_name_H-M   'P 1'
#
loop_
_entity.id
_entity.type
_entity.pdbx_description
1 polymer ?
#
loop_
_entity_poly.entity_id
_entity_poly.type
_entity_poly.pdbx_seq_one_letter_code
_entity_poly.pdbx_strand_id
1 'polypeptide(L)'
;MGDMSKEPSMEEILSSIKRIIAEEGEEAAQQAAPRRGRGESAKAPVELGVPAPAVEPAIEEVLELTDQVGMEDEPMPVSKSAAAAAPEAVEGDGILSVESEVAARHSLSALSSMLVTPKDGGENTLEGLVRAMLRPMLKEWLDARLPALVEDMVAKEIQRIAGR
;
A
#
# COMPACT_ATOMS: atom_id res chain seq x y z
N MET A 1 1.07 54.70 34.09
CA MET A 1 -0.28 54.19 33.74
C MET A 1 -0.35 54.12 32.22
N GLY A 2 -0.36 53.00 31.53
CA GLY A 2 -0.26 51.58 31.87
C GLY A 2 0.05 50.84 30.56
N ASP A 3 1.01 49.93 30.58
CA ASP A 3 1.23 48.95 29.51
C ASP A 3 0.06 47.95 29.59
N MET A 4 -1.04 48.27 28.89
CA MET A 4 -2.14 47.35 28.64
C MET A 4 -2.19 47.11 27.14
N SER A 5 -2.17 45.83 26.78
CA SER A 5 -2.01 45.29 25.43
C SER A 5 -0.56 45.16 24.94
N LYS A 6 0.32 44.67 25.80
CA LYS A 6 1.35 43.72 25.33
C LYS A 6 0.64 42.38 25.16
N GLU A 7 -0.15 42.30 24.11
CA GLU A 7 -0.64 41.01 23.64
C GLU A 7 0.61 40.15 23.45
N PRO A 8 0.70 38.98 24.11
CA PRO A 8 1.93 38.21 24.08
C PRO A 8 2.26 37.90 22.62
N SER A 9 3.52 38.15 22.24
CA SER A 9 3.99 37.85 20.89
C SER A 9 3.80 36.37 20.61
N MET A 10 3.51 35.99 19.36
CA MET A 10 3.38 34.59 18.95
C MET A 10 4.55 33.73 19.45
N GLU A 11 5.76 34.27 19.43
CA GLU A 11 6.97 33.61 19.91
C GLU A 11 6.94 33.34 21.43
N GLU A 12 6.34 34.23 22.22
CA GLU A 12 6.16 34.06 23.67
C GLU A 12 5.13 32.98 23.97
N ILE A 13 4.02 32.95 23.20
CA ILE A 13 3.01 31.90 23.29
C ILE A 13 3.63 30.54 22.98
N LEU A 14 4.39 30.44 21.88
CA LEU A 14 5.07 29.20 21.48
C LEU A 14 6.16 28.78 22.48
N SER A 15 6.89 29.74 23.04
CA SER A 15 7.91 29.47 24.06
C SER A 15 7.28 28.96 25.36
N SER A 16 6.12 29.50 25.75
CA SER A 16 5.36 29.05 26.92
C SER A 16 4.85 27.62 26.73
N ILE A 17 4.27 27.29 25.57
CA ILE A 17 3.81 25.93 25.26
C ILE A 17 5.00 24.95 25.24
N LYS A 18 6.11 25.34 24.61
CA LYS A 18 7.33 24.52 24.56
C LYS A 18 7.89 24.22 25.95
N ARG A 19 7.88 25.21 26.85
CA ARG A 19 8.32 25.04 28.23
C ARG A 19 7.42 24.08 29.01
N ILE A 20 6.09 24.24 28.91
CA ILE A 20 5.13 23.38 29.62
C ILE A 20 5.28 21.92 29.17
N ILE A 21 5.40 21.65 27.87
CA ILE A 21 5.56 20.29 27.34
C ILE A 21 6.91 19.68 27.76
N ALA A 22 7.99 20.47 27.81
CA ALA A 22 9.29 19.98 28.26
C ALA A 22 9.27 19.63 29.75
N GLU A 23 8.67 20.49 30.59
CA GLU A 23 8.55 20.31 32.04
C GLU A 23 7.65 19.09 32.36
N GLU A 24 6.49 18.97 31.72
CA GLU A 24 5.55 17.86 31.92
C GLU A 24 6.08 16.53 31.33
N GLY A 25 6.80 16.58 30.21
CA GLY A 25 7.44 15.41 29.61
C GLY A 25 8.61 14.86 30.43
N GLU A 26 9.40 15.74 31.06
CA GLU A 26 10.48 15.33 31.97
C GLU A 26 9.95 14.74 33.27
N GLU A 27 8.84 15.25 33.83
CA GLU A 27 8.18 14.69 35.01
C GLU A 27 7.56 13.30 34.74
N ALA A 28 7.01 13.08 33.54
CA ALA A 28 6.52 11.77 33.10
C ALA A 28 7.67 10.76 32.87
N ALA A 29 8.80 11.21 32.33
CA ALA A 29 9.98 10.36 32.10
C ALA A 29 10.71 9.98 33.40
N GLN A 30 10.74 10.87 34.41
CA GLN A 30 11.41 10.63 35.69
C GLN A 30 10.64 9.67 36.63
N GLN A 31 9.34 9.48 36.40
CA GLN A 31 8.53 8.50 37.14
C GLN A 31 8.62 7.07 36.56
N ALA A 32 9.27 6.86 35.41
CA ALA A 32 9.20 5.63 34.62
C ALA A 32 10.51 4.82 34.44
N ALA A 33 11.58 5.03 35.21
CA ALA A 33 12.82 4.24 35.05
C ALA A 33 13.67 4.06 36.33
N PRO A 34 14.54 3.03 36.45
CA PRO A 34 14.39 1.63 36.03
C PRO A 34 14.90 0.62 37.11
N ARG A 35 14.33 -0.60 37.17
CA ARG A 35 14.94 -1.73 37.89
C ARG A 35 15.92 -2.47 36.98
N ARG A 36 17.21 -2.37 37.32
CA ARG A 36 18.36 -3.08 36.72
C ARG A 36 18.14 -4.59 36.60
N GLY A 37 18.48 -5.14 35.44
CA GLY A 37 18.72 -6.57 35.20
C GLY A 37 20.04 -6.77 34.47
N ARG A 38 21.12 -6.88 35.23
CA ARG A 38 22.48 -7.25 34.85
C ARG A 38 22.52 -8.75 34.48
N GLY A 39 23.12 -9.10 33.33
CA GLY A 39 23.37 -10.49 32.96
C GLY A 39 24.43 -10.62 31.87
N GLU A 40 25.68 -10.72 32.31
CA GLU A 40 26.92 -10.92 31.54
C GLU A 40 27.21 -12.43 31.46
N SER A 41 27.67 -12.95 30.31
CA SER A 41 28.38 -14.23 30.05
C SER A 41 27.90 -14.84 28.71
N ALA A 42 28.67 -15.54 27.88
CA ALA A 42 30.10 -15.86 27.81
C ALA A 42 30.35 -16.55 26.43
N LYS A 43 31.63 -16.65 26.05
CA LYS A 43 32.25 -17.14 24.80
C LYS A 43 31.77 -18.48 24.17
N ALA A 44 31.67 -18.46 22.82
CA ALA A 44 32.24 -19.35 21.77
C ALA A 44 31.91 -20.89 21.73
N PRO A 45 32.32 -21.65 20.69
CA PRO A 45 31.92 -21.65 19.25
C PRO A 45 31.54 -23.08 18.72
N VAL A 46 30.58 -23.25 17.79
CA VAL A 46 30.27 -24.55 17.12
C VAL A 46 29.61 -24.26 15.74
N GLU A 47 30.23 -24.55 14.60
CA GLU A 47 30.28 -25.81 13.80
C GLU A 47 29.00 -26.12 12.97
N LEU A 48 29.25 -26.43 11.69
CA LEU A 48 28.38 -26.82 10.56
C LEU A 48 26.99 -27.43 10.85
N GLY A 49 25.97 -26.99 10.09
CA GLY A 49 24.82 -27.84 9.73
C GLY A 49 23.47 -27.15 9.58
N VAL A 50 22.94 -27.15 8.35
CA VAL A 50 21.54 -26.93 7.92
C VAL A 50 20.94 -25.52 8.14
N PRO A 51 20.55 -24.79 7.06
CA PRO A 51 19.66 -23.65 7.24
C PRO A 51 18.24 -24.16 7.55
N ALA A 52 17.88 -24.19 8.84
CA ALA A 52 16.49 -24.17 9.26
C ALA A 52 15.86 -22.82 8.83
N PRO A 53 14.56 -22.79 8.49
CA PRO A 53 13.93 -21.60 7.93
C PRO A 53 14.02 -20.46 8.94
N ALA A 54 14.55 -19.33 8.49
CA ALA A 54 14.54 -18.09 9.25
C ALA A 54 13.09 -17.72 9.55
N VAL A 55 12.74 -17.70 10.84
CA VAL A 55 11.57 -16.99 11.33
C VAL A 55 11.81 -15.51 11.00
N GLU A 56 11.07 -14.99 10.03
CA GLU A 56 11.13 -13.58 9.63
C GLU A 56 10.79 -12.70 10.84
N PRO A 57 11.52 -11.59 11.07
CA PRO A 57 11.14 -10.62 12.09
C PRO A 57 9.79 -10.00 11.70
N ALA A 58 8.90 -9.88 12.68
CA ALA A 58 7.56 -9.32 12.59
C ALA A 58 7.48 -8.12 11.62
N ILE A 59 6.97 -8.37 10.42
CA ILE A 59 6.54 -7.35 9.46
C ILE A 59 5.19 -6.82 9.93
N GLU A 60 5.21 -5.99 10.99
CA GLU A 60 4.06 -5.17 11.36
C GLU A 60 3.95 -3.89 10.50
N GLU A 61 4.89 -3.66 9.58
CA GLU A 61 4.95 -2.48 8.70
C GLU A 61 4.44 -2.71 7.26
N VAL A 62 4.10 -3.94 6.87
CA VAL A 62 3.54 -4.22 5.53
C VAL A 62 2.04 -4.40 5.65
N LEU A 63 1.29 -3.31 5.41
CA LEU A 63 -0.16 -3.32 5.33
C LEU A 63 -0.60 -3.61 3.89
N GLU A 64 -0.92 -4.87 3.59
CA GLU A 64 -1.53 -5.28 2.32
C GLU A 64 -3.05 -5.01 2.34
N LEU A 65 -3.47 -3.80 1.91
CA LEU A 65 -4.90 -3.47 1.72
C LEU A 65 -5.42 -4.04 0.40
N THR A 66 -5.68 -5.34 0.38
CA THR A 66 -6.34 -6.03 -0.75
C THR A 66 -7.87 -6.02 -0.61
N ASP A 67 -8.39 -5.83 0.60
CA ASP A 67 -9.81 -5.57 0.84
C ASP A 67 -10.12 -4.09 0.62
N GLN A 68 -11.08 -3.83 -0.27
CA GLN A 68 -11.72 -2.52 -0.33
C GLN A 68 -12.50 -2.34 0.97
N VAL A 69 -12.03 -1.45 1.84
CA VAL A 69 -12.82 -0.97 2.97
C VAL A 69 -14.10 -0.40 2.37
N GLY A 70 -15.21 -1.13 2.55
CA GLY A 70 -16.53 -0.59 2.27
C GLY A 70 -16.65 0.66 3.11
N MET A 71 -16.78 1.82 2.46
CA MET A 71 -17.28 3.02 3.13
C MET A 71 -18.73 2.72 3.52
N GLU A 72 -18.91 1.97 4.60
CA GLU A 72 -20.13 2.06 5.37
C GLU A 72 -20.13 3.48 5.94
N ASP A 73 -21.18 4.24 5.63
CA ASP A 73 -21.45 5.57 6.18
C ASP A 73 -21.60 5.48 7.72
N GLU A 74 -20.51 5.23 8.44
CA GLU A 74 -20.43 5.57 9.84
C GLU A 74 -20.30 7.09 9.90
N PRO A 75 -21.28 7.79 10.51
CA PRO A 75 -21.21 9.24 10.62
C PRO A 75 -20.04 9.59 11.52
N MET A 76 -18.91 9.99 10.91
CA MET A 76 -17.85 10.66 11.62
C MET A 76 -18.45 11.80 12.45
N PRO A 77 -17.96 12.06 13.68
CA PRO A 77 -18.46 13.17 14.48
C PRO A 77 -18.21 14.47 13.72
N VAL A 78 -19.25 14.96 13.05
CA VAL A 78 -19.28 16.27 12.43
C VAL A 78 -19.07 17.29 13.53
N SER A 79 -17.85 17.84 13.59
CA SER A 79 -17.63 19.07 14.32
C SER A 79 -18.68 20.07 13.82
N LYS A 80 -19.52 20.53 14.75
CA LYS A 80 -20.74 21.29 14.47
C LYS A 80 -20.38 22.72 14.06
N SER A 81 -19.69 22.87 12.93
CA SER A 81 -19.68 24.12 12.18
C SER A 81 -20.89 24.10 11.26
N ALA A 82 -21.98 24.69 11.77
CA ALA A 82 -23.13 25.19 11.03
C ALA A 82 -23.70 24.31 9.89
N ALA A 83 -24.59 23.38 10.25
CA ALA A 83 -25.63 22.95 9.32
C ALA A 83 -26.81 23.94 9.40
N ALA A 84 -26.86 24.91 8.48
CA ALA A 84 -28.07 25.65 8.10
C ALA A 84 -27.82 26.50 6.84
N ALA A 85 -27.72 25.84 5.68
CA ALA A 85 -28.13 26.32 4.36
C ALA A 85 -27.63 25.28 3.35
N ALA A 86 -28.39 25.01 2.30
CA ALA A 86 -27.80 24.47 1.08
C ALA A 86 -26.55 25.30 0.74
N PRO A 87 -25.46 24.72 0.20
CA PRO A 87 -24.50 25.58 -0.45
C PRO A 87 -25.27 26.15 -1.64
N GLU A 88 -25.78 27.37 -1.50
CA GLU A 88 -25.70 28.29 -2.62
C GLU A 88 -24.25 28.14 -3.08
N ALA A 89 -24.09 27.62 -4.30
CA ALA A 89 -22.81 27.59 -4.94
C ALA A 89 -22.25 28.99 -4.75
N VAL A 90 -21.28 29.13 -3.85
CA VAL A 90 -20.30 30.17 -4.00
C VAL A 90 -19.76 29.88 -5.38
N GLU A 91 -20.26 30.63 -6.37
CA GLU A 91 -19.57 30.90 -7.63
C GLU A 91 -18.29 31.65 -7.24
N GLY A 92 -17.42 30.94 -6.52
CA GLY A 92 -16.03 31.29 -6.38
C GLY A 92 -15.46 31.03 -7.75
N ASP A 93 -15.29 32.14 -8.47
CA ASP A 93 -14.46 32.29 -9.64
C ASP A 93 -13.38 31.21 -9.64
N GLY A 94 -13.62 30.15 -10.42
CA GLY A 94 -12.72 29.02 -10.48
C GLY A 94 -11.36 29.56 -10.89
N ILE A 95 -10.33 29.30 -10.08
CA ILE A 95 -8.96 29.72 -10.39
C ILE A 95 -8.52 29.18 -11.77
N LEU A 96 -9.21 28.14 -12.24
CA LEU A 96 -9.09 27.59 -13.58
C LEU A 96 -10.19 28.12 -14.49
N SER A 97 -9.79 28.55 -15.68
CA SER A 97 -10.74 28.72 -16.79
C SER A 97 -11.43 27.40 -17.10
N VAL A 98 -12.73 27.47 -17.41
CA VAL A 98 -13.53 26.34 -17.89
C VAL A 98 -12.85 25.62 -19.06
N GLU A 99 -12.18 26.37 -19.94
CA GLU A 99 -11.41 25.80 -21.05
C GLU A 99 -10.23 24.94 -20.56
N SER A 100 -9.50 25.42 -19.55
CA SER A 100 -8.38 24.67 -18.96
C SER A 100 -8.85 23.41 -18.24
N GLU A 101 -10.00 23.47 -17.59
CA GLU A 101 -10.63 22.35 -16.91
C GLU A 101 -11.06 21.26 -17.90
N VAL A 102 -11.70 21.65 -19.01
CA VAL A 102 -12.10 20.75 -20.09
C VAL A 102 -10.88 20.14 -20.79
N ALA A 103 -9.85 20.95 -21.08
CA ALA A 103 -8.60 20.46 -21.69
C ALA A 103 -7.88 19.43 -20.81
N ALA A 104 -7.82 19.66 -19.49
CA ALA A 104 -7.23 18.73 -18.54
C ALA A 104 -8.02 17.42 -18.43
N ARG A 105 -9.36 17.48 -18.38
CA ARG A 105 -10.21 16.28 -18.39
C ARG A 105 -10.06 15.49 -19.69
N HIS A 106 -9.97 16.17 -20.82
CA HIS A 106 -9.80 15.53 -22.12
C HIS A 106 -8.44 14.82 -22.23
N SER A 107 -7.35 15.45 -21.78
CA SER A 107 -6.02 14.81 -21.80
C SER A 107 -5.93 13.61 -20.84
N LEU A 108 -6.49 13.72 -19.63
CA LEU A 108 -6.60 12.59 -18.69
C LEU A 108 -7.46 11.45 -19.25
N SER A 109 -8.59 11.77 -19.89
CA SER A 109 -9.44 10.76 -20.55
C SER A 109 -8.72 10.08 -21.71
N ALA A 110 -7.95 10.81 -22.51
CA ALA A 110 -7.15 10.24 -23.60
C ALA A 110 -6.07 9.31 -23.06
N LEU A 111 -5.35 9.71 -22.01
CA LEU A 111 -4.35 8.86 -21.33
C LEU A 111 -4.99 7.63 -20.71
N SER A 112 -6.14 7.77 -20.04
CA SER A 112 -6.89 6.63 -19.48
C SER A 112 -7.33 5.65 -20.57
N SER A 113 -7.76 6.13 -21.73
CA SER A 113 -8.15 5.27 -22.85
C SER A 113 -6.96 4.51 -23.47
N MET A 114 -5.74 5.04 -23.34
CA MET A 114 -4.52 4.33 -23.74
C MET A 114 -4.09 3.29 -22.70
N LEU A 115 -4.41 3.51 -21.42
CA LEU A 115 -4.06 2.59 -20.31
C LEU A 115 -5.06 1.43 -20.18
N VAL A 116 -6.35 1.68 -20.46
CA VAL A 116 -7.42 0.67 -20.49
C VAL A 116 -7.35 -0.09 -21.82
N THR A 117 -6.31 -0.91 -21.91
CA THR A 117 -6.04 -2.06 -22.80
C THR A 117 -6.91 -2.21 -24.07
N PRO A 118 -6.30 -2.31 -25.27
CA PRO A 118 -6.95 -3.00 -26.38
C PRO A 118 -7.28 -4.42 -25.92
N LYS A 119 -8.53 -4.85 -26.13
CA LYS A 119 -9.08 -6.15 -25.68
C LYS A 119 -8.30 -7.37 -26.18
N ASP A 120 -7.38 -7.17 -27.12
CA ASP A 120 -6.53 -8.18 -27.72
C ASP A 120 -5.07 -7.94 -27.33
N GLY A 121 -4.76 -7.99 -26.02
CA GLY A 121 -3.39 -8.10 -25.47
C GLY A 121 -2.29 -7.54 -26.36
N GLY A 122 -2.39 -6.25 -26.69
CA GLY A 122 -1.61 -5.67 -27.77
C GLY A 122 -0.11 -5.85 -27.52
N GLU A 123 0.67 -6.02 -28.58
CA GLU A 123 2.10 -6.36 -28.52
C GLU A 123 2.96 -5.32 -27.75
N ASN A 124 2.39 -4.15 -27.47
CA ASN A 124 3.00 -3.07 -26.69
C ASN A 124 2.60 -3.06 -25.20
N THR A 125 1.84 -4.06 -24.75
CA THR A 125 1.53 -4.27 -23.33
C THR A 125 2.54 -5.21 -22.70
N LEU A 126 2.78 -5.06 -21.39
CA LEU A 126 3.64 -5.98 -20.64
C LEU A 126 3.16 -7.43 -20.78
N GLU A 127 1.85 -7.66 -20.77
CA GLU A 127 1.26 -8.99 -20.99
C GLU A 127 1.64 -9.53 -22.38
N GLY A 128 1.53 -8.71 -23.43
CA GLY A 128 1.93 -9.07 -24.79
C GLY A 128 3.40 -9.48 -24.87
N LEU A 129 4.30 -8.70 -24.25
CA LEU A 129 5.73 -8.99 -24.21
C LEU A 129 6.03 -10.29 -23.43
N VAL A 130 5.47 -10.45 -22.23
CA VAL A 130 5.65 -11.66 -21.42
C VAL A 130 5.11 -12.89 -22.15
N ARG A 131 3.95 -12.79 -22.79
CA ARG A 131 3.38 -13.87 -23.61
C ARG A 131 4.26 -14.21 -24.81
N ALA A 132 4.84 -13.22 -25.48
CA ALA A 132 5.77 -13.44 -26.58
C ALA A 132 7.04 -14.18 -26.12
N MET A 133 7.53 -13.88 -24.91
CA MET A 133 8.69 -14.55 -24.31
C MET A 133 8.37 -15.97 -23.81
N LEU A 134 7.20 -16.19 -23.21
CA LEU A 134 6.80 -17.50 -22.67
C LEU A 134 6.38 -18.49 -23.76
N ARG A 135 5.85 -18.02 -24.88
CA ARG A 135 5.38 -18.87 -25.99
C ARG A 135 6.43 -19.85 -26.52
N PRO A 136 7.69 -19.47 -26.83
CA PRO A 136 8.70 -20.41 -27.29
C PRO A 136 9.08 -21.45 -26.22
N MET A 137 9.19 -21.06 -24.95
CA MET A 137 9.56 -21.98 -23.86
C MET A 137 8.46 -23.03 -23.63
N LEU A 138 7.20 -22.61 -23.62
CA LEU A 138 6.06 -23.52 -23.49
C LEU A 138 5.94 -24.45 -24.70
N LYS A 139 6.21 -23.94 -25.91
CA LYS A 139 6.20 -24.76 -27.12
C LYS A 139 7.27 -25.86 -27.06
N GLU A 140 8.51 -25.51 -26.76
CA GLU A 140 9.60 -26.49 -26.65
C GLU A 140 9.30 -27.55 -25.59
N TRP A 141 8.75 -27.14 -24.44
CA TRP A 141 8.34 -28.06 -23.41
C TRP A 141 7.20 -28.99 -23.85
N LEU A 142 6.18 -28.45 -24.52
CA LEU A 142 5.08 -29.24 -25.07
C LEU A 142 5.58 -30.22 -26.12
N ASP A 143 6.43 -29.78 -27.06
CA ASP A 143 6.99 -30.63 -28.11
C ASP A 143 7.80 -31.79 -27.50
N ALA A 144 8.52 -31.56 -26.39
CA ALA A 144 9.29 -32.59 -25.70
C ALA A 144 8.44 -33.53 -24.81
N ARG A 145 7.38 -33.03 -24.17
CA ARG A 145 6.66 -33.77 -23.10
C ARG A 145 5.30 -34.32 -23.52
N LEU A 146 4.64 -33.70 -24.49
CA LEU A 146 3.30 -34.06 -24.92
C LEU A 146 3.22 -35.48 -25.53
N PRO A 147 4.19 -35.98 -26.32
CA PRO A 147 4.11 -37.34 -26.88
C PRO A 147 3.96 -38.42 -25.80
N ALA A 148 4.80 -38.38 -24.75
CA ALA A 148 4.75 -39.34 -23.66
C ALA A 148 3.43 -39.29 -22.88
N LEU A 149 2.90 -38.08 -22.63
CA LEU A 149 1.62 -37.90 -21.95
C LEU A 149 0.45 -38.49 -22.76
N VAL A 150 0.48 -38.33 -24.09
CA VAL A 150 -0.55 -38.90 -24.97
C VAL A 150 -0.44 -40.42 -25.02
N GLU A 151 0.76 -40.99 -25.14
CA GLU A 151 0.97 -42.43 -25.11
C GLU A 151 0.43 -43.07 -23.83
N ASP A 152 0.73 -42.47 -22.67
CA ASP A 152 0.20 -42.94 -21.38
C ASP A 152 -1.33 -42.90 -21.32
N MET A 153 -1.93 -41.85 -21.87
CA MET A 153 -3.39 -41.68 -21.87
C MET A 153 -4.07 -42.64 -22.86
N VAL A 154 -3.48 -42.87 -24.03
CA VAL A 154 -3.94 -43.85 -25.02
C VAL A 154 -3.77 -45.28 -24.50
N ALA A 155 -2.67 -45.60 -23.83
CA ALA A 155 -2.47 -46.92 -23.23
C ALA A 155 -3.55 -47.23 -22.19
N LYS A 156 -3.88 -46.26 -21.33
CA LYS A 156 -5.00 -46.36 -20.38
C LYS A 156 -6.34 -46.54 -21.08
N GLU A 157 -6.56 -45.82 -22.19
CA GLU A 157 -7.79 -45.91 -22.99
C GLU A 157 -7.96 -47.28 -23.65
N ILE A 158 -6.88 -47.84 -24.22
CA ILE A 158 -6.87 -49.18 -24.82
C ILE A 158 -7.13 -50.24 -23.74
N GLN A 159 -6.47 -50.15 -22.58
CA GLN A 159 -6.73 -51.08 -21.47
C GLN A 159 -8.20 -51.06 -21.02
N ARG A 160 -8.81 -49.87 -20.98
CA ARG A 160 -10.22 -49.71 -20.62
C ARG A 160 -11.17 -50.34 -21.63
N ILE A 161 -10.87 -50.26 -22.92
CA ILE A 161 -11.69 -50.84 -23.99
C ILE A 161 -11.47 -52.35 -24.08
N ALA A 162 -10.22 -52.82 -23.98
CA ALA A 162 -9.87 -54.23 -24.09
C ALA A 162 -10.29 -55.07 -22.86
N GLY A 163 -10.46 -54.44 -21.70
CA GLY A 163 -10.99 -55.09 -20.49
C GLY A 163 -12.52 -55.15 -20.42
N ARG A 164 -13.22 -54.69 -21.46
CA ARG A 164 -14.69 -54.75 -21.61
C ARG A 164 -15.05 -55.77 -22.67
#